data_AF-A0A350DK86-F1
#
_entry.id   AF-A0A350DK86-F1
#
_cell.length_a   1.000
_cell.length_b   1.000
_cell.length_c   1.000
_cell.angle_alpha   90.00
_cell.angle_beta   90.00
_cell.angle_gamma   90.00
#
_symmetry.space_group_name_H-M   'P 1'
#
loop_
_entity.id
_entity.type
_entity.pdbx_description
1 polymer ?
#
loop_
_entity_poly.entity_id
_entity_poly.type
_entity_poly.pdbx_seq_one_letter_code
_entity_poly.pdbx_strand_id
1 'polypeptide(L)'
;MSNIYHSAPSAYDYPLIVKQLLNRAKTVSLEQEIIYADKKRLTYKELFERINRLANVLADLNLDAGDVIAVMDWDSHRYLESYFAVPMSEYILQTVNIRLSPEKILYTINHAKPKVLLLNSEFAPLVKDYQFENSSIEHIIWLDDNGVPHEGVFGGNQNRVTGEYEALLEAASSEFDFPDFDENTIATTFYTSGTTGDPKGVFFSHRQLVLHSLTEAATLGMLPNKQGVSYGDVYMPMTPMFHVHAWGFPFTATMVGLKQVYPGRYAPDALMDLIINEKVSITHCVPTILQMVLKEAQERDASFNGLKMIIGGSKLTEGLARAALAQDIEVYTGYGMSETAPLISLT
;
A
#
# COMPACT_ATOMS: atom_id res chain seq x y z
N MET A 1 -31.33 -10.17 -18.60
CA MET A 1 -32.59 -9.42 -18.77
C MET A 1 -32.21 -8.05 -19.30
N SER A 2 -32.73 -7.60 -20.44
CA SER A 2 -32.49 -6.23 -20.91
C SER A 2 -33.15 -5.27 -19.91
N ASN A 3 -32.38 -4.35 -19.35
CA ASN A 3 -32.86 -3.42 -18.33
C ASN A 3 -33.94 -2.53 -18.96
N ILE A 4 -35.18 -2.61 -18.45
CA ILE A 4 -36.34 -1.88 -18.97
C ILE A 4 -36.44 -0.44 -18.46
N TYR A 5 -35.50 -0.04 -17.59
CA TYR A 5 -35.38 1.31 -17.07
C TYR A 5 -34.03 1.90 -17.50
N HIS A 6 -34.07 3.04 -18.19
CA HIS A 6 -32.90 3.81 -18.57
C HIS A 6 -32.73 4.98 -17.61
N SER A 7 -31.48 5.25 -17.20
CA SER A 7 -31.16 6.46 -16.44
C SER A 7 -31.52 7.71 -17.24
N ALA A 8 -31.95 8.77 -16.55
CA ALA A 8 -32.18 10.05 -17.20
C ALA A 8 -30.88 10.54 -17.87
N PRO A 9 -30.94 11.20 -19.05
CA PRO A 9 -29.74 11.72 -19.71
C PRO A 9 -28.92 12.71 -18.86
N SER A 10 -29.57 13.34 -17.88
CA SER A 10 -28.95 14.27 -16.93
C SER A 10 -28.53 13.62 -15.62
N ALA A 11 -28.72 12.32 -15.44
CA ALA A 11 -28.25 11.62 -14.26
C ALA A 11 -26.72 11.61 -14.30
N TYR A 12 -26.09 12.17 -13.27
CA TYR A 12 -24.66 12.07 -13.12
C TYR A 12 -24.31 10.64 -12.70
N ASP A 13 -23.59 9.94 -13.56
CA ASP A 13 -23.04 8.63 -13.22
C ASP A 13 -21.74 8.84 -12.43
N TYR A 14 -21.70 8.34 -11.20
CA TYR A 14 -20.58 8.53 -10.30
C TYR A 14 -19.72 7.27 -10.29
N PRO A 15 -18.61 7.21 -11.05
CA PRO A 15 -17.81 6.01 -11.16
C PRO A 15 -17.13 5.70 -9.82
N LEU A 16 -17.17 4.44 -9.38
CA LEU A 16 -16.46 3.97 -8.20
C LEU A 16 -14.98 3.77 -8.52
N ILE A 17 -14.27 4.88 -8.73
CA ILE A 17 -12.83 4.93 -8.98
C ILE A 17 -12.05 5.43 -7.77
N VAL A 18 -10.78 5.03 -7.68
CA VAL A 18 -9.92 5.20 -6.48
C VAL A 18 -9.83 6.67 -6.05
N LYS A 19 -9.83 7.62 -6.99
CA LYS A 19 -9.78 9.06 -6.66
C LYS A 19 -10.94 9.52 -5.78
N GLN A 20 -12.09 8.86 -5.88
CA GLN A 20 -13.28 9.20 -5.09
C GLN A 20 -13.11 8.92 -3.60
N LEU A 21 -12.20 8.01 -3.23
CA LEU A 21 -11.83 7.76 -1.83
C LEU A 21 -11.20 9.00 -1.19
N LEU A 22 -10.60 9.90 -1.98
CA LEU A 22 -9.89 11.08 -1.46
C LEU A 22 -10.82 12.26 -1.14
N ASN A 23 -12.07 12.26 -1.62
CA ASN A 23 -12.96 13.44 -1.56
C ASN A 23 -13.16 13.97 -0.15
N ARG A 24 -13.38 13.07 0.82
CA ARG A 24 -13.55 13.47 2.22
C ARG A 24 -12.24 14.02 2.79
N ALA A 25 -11.14 13.28 2.65
CA ALA A 25 -9.85 13.67 3.23
C ALA A 25 -9.32 15.01 2.68
N LYS A 26 -9.56 15.30 1.38
CA LYS A 26 -9.29 16.60 0.75
C LYS A 26 -10.06 17.77 1.39
N THR A 27 -11.17 17.48 2.08
CA THR A 27 -12.01 18.51 2.70
C THR A 27 -11.72 18.70 4.18
N VAL A 28 -11.47 17.62 4.93
CA VAL A 28 -11.48 17.67 6.41
C VAL A 28 -10.21 17.14 7.09
N SER A 29 -9.25 16.59 6.34
CA SER A 29 -8.05 15.96 6.91
C SER A 29 -6.73 16.53 6.41
N LEU A 30 -6.74 17.69 5.75
CA LEU A 30 -5.54 18.26 5.10
C LEU A 30 -4.32 18.35 6.03
N GLU A 31 -4.53 18.69 7.30
CA GLU A 31 -3.48 18.83 8.32
C GLU A 31 -3.17 17.55 9.11
N GLN A 32 -3.89 16.45 8.83
CA GLN A 32 -3.61 15.17 9.48
C GLN A 32 -2.27 14.62 8.99
N GLU A 33 -1.55 13.92 9.86
CA GLU A 33 -0.18 13.48 9.56
C GLU A 33 -0.11 12.13 8.84
N ILE A 34 0.85 12.03 7.93
CA ILE A 34 1.40 10.81 7.34
C ILE A 34 2.89 10.75 7.74
N ILE A 35 3.30 9.68 8.40
CA ILE A 35 4.65 9.53 8.95
C ILE A 35 5.33 8.35 8.28
N TYR A 36 6.57 8.53 7.86
CA TYR A 36 7.42 7.45 7.35
C TYR A 36 8.63 7.27 8.25
N ALA A 37 8.61 6.18 9.01
CA ALA A 37 9.61 5.83 10.01
C ALA A 37 9.99 7.05 10.87
N ASP A 38 11.29 7.24 11.13
CA ASP A 38 11.89 8.43 11.71
C ASP A 38 12.40 9.44 10.65
N LYS A 39 12.04 9.23 9.37
CA LYS A 39 12.65 9.92 8.23
C LYS A 39 11.85 11.11 7.72
N LYS A 40 10.53 10.96 7.59
CA LYS A 40 9.67 11.97 6.93
C LYS A 40 8.34 12.12 7.65
N ARG A 41 7.88 13.37 7.76
CA ARG A 41 6.52 13.71 8.17
C ARG A 41 5.89 14.53 7.06
N LEU A 42 4.69 14.17 6.69
CA LEU A 42 3.88 14.82 5.69
C LEU A 42 2.50 15.09 6.28
N THR A 43 1.81 16.05 5.72
CA THR A 43 0.37 16.26 5.87
C THR A 43 -0.37 15.59 4.72
N TYR A 44 -1.69 15.39 4.84
CA TYR A 44 -2.49 14.94 3.69
C TYR A 44 -2.45 15.93 2.53
N LYS A 45 -2.35 17.23 2.82
CA LYS A 45 -2.16 18.26 1.78
C LYS A 45 -0.90 17.96 0.95
N GLU A 46 0.23 17.75 1.61
CA GLU A 46 1.49 17.41 0.95
C GLU A 46 1.40 16.05 0.25
N LEU A 47 0.73 15.06 0.84
CA LEU A 47 0.46 13.77 0.18
C LEU A 47 -0.29 13.97 -1.14
N PHE A 48 -1.34 14.79 -1.18
CA PHE A 48 -2.09 15.04 -2.42
C PHE A 48 -1.28 15.78 -3.47
N GLU A 49 -0.49 16.77 -3.07
CA GLU A 49 0.44 17.46 -3.97
C GLU A 49 1.47 16.48 -4.57
N ARG A 50 1.97 15.54 -3.76
CA ARG A 50 2.91 14.50 -4.20
C ARG A 50 2.28 13.44 -5.09
N ILE A 51 1.04 13.03 -4.82
CA ILE A 51 0.25 12.17 -5.72
C ILE A 51 0.11 12.83 -7.10
N ASN A 52 -0.20 14.13 -7.14
CA ASN A 52 -0.30 14.89 -8.39
C ASN A 52 1.06 14.99 -9.11
N ARG A 53 2.16 15.21 -8.36
CA ARG A 53 3.52 15.23 -8.93
C ARG A 53 3.91 13.89 -9.53
N LEU A 54 3.66 12.80 -8.82
CA LEU A 54 3.92 11.45 -9.33
C LEU A 54 3.10 11.18 -10.60
N ALA A 55 1.84 11.59 -10.64
CA ALA A 55 1.01 11.45 -11.85
C ALA A 55 1.59 12.23 -13.05
N ASN A 56 2.06 13.47 -12.85
CA ASN A 56 2.75 14.24 -13.89
C ASN A 56 4.04 13.54 -14.35
N VAL A 57 4.87 13.05 -13.42
CA VAL A 57 6.09 12.30 -13.76
C VAL A 57 5.76 11.10 -14.65
N LEU A 58 4.71 10.35 -14.32
CA LEU A 58 4.29 9.18 -15.10
C LEU A 58 3.72 9.55 -16.48
N ALA A 59 2.95 10.64 -16.56
CA ALA A 59 2.39 11.13 -17.82
C ALA A 59 3.48 11.53 -18.83
N ASP A 60 4.60 12.06 -18.35
CA ASP A 60 5.75 12.44 -19.20
C ASP A 60 6.51 11.23 -19.79
N LEU A 61 6.23 10.00 -19.32
CA LEU A 61 6.89 8.78 -19.80
C LEU A 61 6.25 8.18 -21.05
N ASN A 62 5.21 8.80 -21.63
CA ASN A 62 4.51 8.33 -22.84
C ASN A 62 3.95 6.89 -22.71
N LEU A 63 3.33 6.59 -21.56
CA LEU A 63 2.68 5.31 -21.29
C LEU A 63 1.25 5.26 -21.84
N ASP A 64 0.75 4.07 -22.13
CA ASP A 64 -0.64 3.82 -22.51
C ASP A 64 -1.51 3.50 -21.27
N ALA A 65 -2.80 3.82 -21.34
CA ALA A 65 -3.75 3.39 -20.31
C ALA A 65 -3.74 1.86 -20.17
N GLY A 66 -3.69 1.37 -18.93
CA GLY A 66 -3.53 -0.04 -18.60
C GLY A 66 -2.08 -0.55 -18.56
N ASP A 67 -1.09 0.28 -18.88
CA ASP A 67 0.31 -0.10 -18.65
C ASP A 67 0.59 -0.35 -17.16
N VAL A 68 1.47 -1.32 -16.89
CA VAL A 68 1.77 -1.77 -15.53
C VAL A 68 2.96 -0.99 -14.97
N ILE A 69 2.80 -0.50 -13.74
CA ILE A 69 3.84 0.19 -12.96
C ILE A 69 4.14 -0.66 -11.72
N ALA A 70 5.34 -1.22 -11.66
CA ALA A 70 5.78 -2.05 -10.56
C ALA A 70 6.44 -1.23 -9.46
N VAL A 71 6.15 -1.56 -8.19
CA VAL A 71 6.77 -0.94 -7.03
C VAL A 71 7.48 -2.01 -6.18
N MET A 72 8.79 -1.80 -6.01
CA MET A 72 9.66 -2.53 -5.10
C MET A 72 10.19 -1.53 -4.07
N ASP A 73 9.43 -1.33 -2.99
CA ASP A 73 9.80 -0.45 -1.88
C ASP A 73 9.41 -1.12 -0.54
N TRP A 74 9.92 -0.57 0.55
CA TRP A 74 9.41 -0.84 1.89
C TRP A 74 8.04 -0.17 2.10
N ASP A 75 7.41 -0.41 3.25
CA ASP A 75 6.19 0.30 3.63
C ASP A 75 6.52 1.78 3.85
N SER A 76 6.36 2.59 2.81
CA SER A 76 6.83 3.97 2.72
C SER A 76 5.72 4.92 2.28
N HIS A 77 5.96 6.22 2.47
CA HIS A 77 5.08 7.24 1.90
C HIS A 77 5.02 7.15 0.36
N ARG A 78 6.10 6.75 -0.32
CA ARG A 78 6.13 6.57 -1.79
C ARG A 78 5.22 5.42 -2.24
N TYR A 79 5.15 4.36 -1.45
CA TYR A 79 4.21 3.27 -1.69
C TYR A 79 2.76 3.74 -1.55
N LEU A 80 2.47 4.57 -0.53
CA LEU A 80 1.15 5.20 -0.38
C LEU A 80 0.82 6.14 -1.55
N GLU A 81 1.77 7.00 -1.94
CA GLU A 81 1.63 7.87 -3.12
C GLU A 81 1.30 7.03 -4.37
N SER A 82 1.98 5.89 -4.53
CA SER A 82 1.76 4.96 -5.66
C SER A 82 0.40 4.26 -5.62
N TYR A 83 -0.15 3.95 -4.44
CA TYR A 83 -1.51 3.38 -4.29
C TYR A 83 -2.59 4.27 -4.91
N PHE A 84 -2.35 5.57 -4.98
CA PHE A 84 -3.30 6.53 -5.53
C PHE A 84 -2.89 7.02 -6.91
N ALA A 85 -1.68 7.56 -7.07
CA ALA A 85 -1.25 8.21 -8.31
C ALA A 85 -1.30 7.27 -9.53
N VAL A 86 -0.83 6.02 -9.37
CA VAL A 86 -0.78 5.03 -10.44
C VAL A 86 -2.19 4.66 -10.94
N PRO A 87 -3.09 4.09 -10.10
CA PRO A 87 -4.42 3.71 -10.56
C PRO A 87 -5.28 4.91 -10.96
N MET A 88 -5.15 6.06 -10.29
CA MET A 88 -5.92 7.26 -10.67
C MET A 88 -5.52 7.80 -12.05
N SER A 89 -4.30 7.49 -12.52
CA SER A 89 -3.81 7.85 -13.86
C SER A 89 -4.09 6.78 -14.93
N GLU A 90 -5.05 5.87 -14.68
CA GLU A 90 -5.40 4.75 -15.57
C GLU A 90 -4.29 3.69 -15.78
N TYR A 91 -3.26 3.68 -14.94
CA TYR A 91 -2.21 2.65 -14.96
C TYR A 91 -2.48 1.55 -13.93
N ILE A 92 -1.90 0.36 -14.12
CA ILE A 92 -2.06 -0.76 -13.21
C ILE A 92 -0.89 -0.78 -12.22
N LEU A 93 -1.18 -0.64 -10.92
CA LEU A 93 -0.16 -0.78 -9.89
C LEU A 93 0.16 -2.25 -9.62
N GLN A 94 1.39 -2.67 -9.91
CA GLN A 94 1.92 -3.95 -9.46
C GLN A 94 2.67 -3.81 -8.14
N THR A 95 2.18 -4.49 -7.10
CA THR A 95 2.88 -4.52 -5.81
C THR A 95 3.78 -5.75 -5.71
N VAL A 96 5.10 -5.57 -5.83
CA VAL A 96 6.06 -6.68 -5.91
C VAL A 96 6.45 -7.18 -4.52
N ASN A 97 6.31 -8.49 -4.27
CA ASN A 97 6.71 -9.10 -3.02
C ASN A 97 8.22 -9.33 -2.96
N ILE A 98 8.93 -8.38 -2.36
CA ILE A 98 10.39 -8.38 -2.15
C ILE A 98 10.91 -9.50 -1.24
N ARG A 99 10.03 -10.29 -0.60
CA ARG A 99 10.41 -11.43 0.25
C ARG A 99 10.39 -12.78 -0.49
N LEU A 100 9.98 -12.81 -1.76
CA LEU A 100 10.08 -14.02 -2.59
C LEU A 100 11.54 -14.32 -2.93
N SER A 101 11.82 -15.56 -3.38
CA SER A 101 13.14 -15.86 -3.95
C SER A 101 13.37 -14.99 -5.20
N PRO A 102 14.63 -14.61 -5.51
CA PRO A 102 14.92 -13.79 -6.68
C PRO A 102 14.30 -14.35 -7.98
N GLU A 103 14.36 -15.66 -8.20
CA GLU A 103 13.73 -16.33 -9.34
C GLU A 103 12.21 -16.09 -9.41
N LYS A 104 11.52 -16.16 -8.27
CA LYS A 104 10.08 -15.90 -8.20
C LYS A 104 9.76 -14.41 -8.39
N ILE A 105 10.59 -13.50 -7.85
CA ILE A 105 10.44 -12.05 -8.09
C ILE A 105 10.52 -11.78 -9.60
N LEU A 106 11.56 -12.30 -10.27
CA LEU A 106 11.72 -12.17 -11.71
C LEU A 106 10.51 -12.70 -12.46
N TYR A 107 10.05 -13.91 -12.12
CA TYR A 107 8.87 -14.49 -12.75
C TYR A 107 7.68 -13.54 -12.69
N THR A 108 7.39 -12.97 -11.51
CA THR A 108 6.24 -12.08 -11.32
C THR A 108 6.38 -10.77 -12.09
N ILE A 109 7.59 -10.22 -12.17
CA ILE A 109 7.87 -9.01 -12.96
C ILE A 109 7.69 -9.30 -14.45
N ASN A 110 8.33 -10.36 -14.97
CA ASN A 110 8.25 -10.73 -16.38
C ASN A 110 6.84 -11.12 -16.83
N HIS A 111 6.06 -11.75 -15.95
CA HIS A 111 4.68 -12.13 -16.25
C HIS A 111 3.75 -10.91 -16.24
N ALA A 112 3.96 -9.95 -15.33
CA ALA A 112 3.17 -8.72 -15.27
C ALA A 112 3.53 -7.70 -16.36
N LYS A 113 4.75 -7.79 -16.90
CA LYS A 113 5.29 -6.91 -17.94
C LYS A 113 5.20 -5.41 -17.61
N PRO A 114 5.72 -4.95 -16.45
CA PRO A 114 5.73 -3.53 -16.12
C PRO A 114 6.57 -2.73 -17.11
N LYS A 115 6.08 -1.54 -17.47
CA LYS A 115 6.80 -0.53 -18.25
C LYS A 115 7.67 0.36 -17.36
N VAL A 116 7.20 0.61 -16.14
CA VAL A 116 7.91 1.41 -15.14
C VAL A 116 8.18 0.57 -13.90
N LEU A 117 9.39 0.69 -13.35
CA LEU A 117 9.76 0.11 -12.06
C LEU A 117 10.20 1.23 -11.10
N LEU A 118 9.43 1.44 -10.05
CA LEU A 118 9.85 2.21 -8.87
C LEU A 118 10.67 1.27 -7.98
N LEU A 119 11.97 1.52 -7.87
CA LEU A 119 12.92 0.61 -7.24
C LEU A 119 13.65 1.28 -6.10
N ASN A 120 13.42 0.79 -4.88
CA ASN A 120 14.25 1.13 -3.74
C ASN A 120 15.68 0.60 -3.91
N SER A 121 16.66 1.46 -3.62
CA SER A 121 18.09 1.19 -3.74
C SER A 121 18.54 -0.09 -3.03
N GLU A 122 17.91 -0.45 -1.91
CA GLU A 122 18.19 -1.70 -1.17
C GLU A 122 17.85 -2.96 -1.97
N PHE A 123 16.92 -2.89 -2.91
CA PHE A 123 16.50 -4.01 -3.75
C PHE A 123 17.17 -4.03 -5.11
N ALA A 124 18.04 -3.06 -5.42
CA ALA A 124 18.80 -3.06 -6.66
C ALA A 124 19.57 -4.37 -6.92
N PRO A 125 20.19 -5.04 -5.92
CA PRO A 125 20.81 -6.34 -6.14
C PRO A 125 19.85 -7.44 -6.64
N LEU A 126 18.56 -7.33 -6.34
CA LEU A 126 17.51 -8.26 -6.78
C LEU A 126 17.02 -7.99 -8.21
N VAL A 127 17.52 -6.94 -8.87
CA VAL A 127 17.14 -6.60 -10.25
C VAL A 127 18.34 -6.36 -11.17
N LYS A 128 19.54 -6.07 -10.61
CA LYS A 128 20.74 -5.71 -11.40
C LYS A 128 21.26 -6.83 -12.31
N ASP A 129 21.15 -8.09 -11.89
CA ASP A 129 21.71 -9.25 -12.61
C ASP A 129 20.72 -9.83 -13.62
N TYR A 130 19.50 -9.30 -13.65
CA TYR A 130 18.52 -9.66 -14.65
C TYR A 130 18.86 -8.87 -15.90
N GLN A 131 19.69 -9.51 -16.73
CA GLN A 131 19.96 -9.06 -18.07
C GLN A 131 18.62 -8.73 -18.71
N PHE A 132 18.41 -7.45 -18.99
CA PHE A 132 17.18 -6.89 -19.55
C PHE A 132 16.87 -7.40 -20.98
N GLU A 133 17.41 -8.56 -21.35
CA GLU A 133 17.07 -9.30 -22.56
C GLU A 133 15.57 -9.62 -22.51
N ASN A 134 14.80 -8.88 -23.31
CA ASN A 134 13.34 -8.94 -23.38
C ASN A 134 12.59 -8.43 -22.13
N SER A 135 13.22 -7.60 -21.29
CA SER A 135 12.50 -6.91 -20.20
C SER A 135 11.56 -5.85 -20.77
N SER A 136 10.31 -5.85 -20.30
CA SER A 136 9.29 -4.83 -20.61
C SER A 136 9.56 -3.48 -19.92
N ILE A 137 10.48 -3.42 -18.96
CA ILE A 137 10.77 -2.21 -18.18
C ILE A 137 11.52 -1.23 -19.05
N GLU A 138 10.89 -0.11 -19.38
CA GLU A 138 11.45 0.98 -20.17
C GLU A 138 12.00 2.08 -19.26
N HIS A 139 11.37 2.25 -18.09
CA HIS A 139 11.72 3.30 -17.12
C HIS A 139 11.97 2.73 -15.73
N ILE A 140 13.06 3.16 -15.09
CA ILE A 140 13.34 2.93 -13.68
C ILE A 140 13.32 4.27 -12.96
N ILE A 141 12.48 4.38 -11.95
CA ILE A 141 12.46 5.51 -11.02
C ILE A 141 13.16 5.04 -9.74
N TRP A 142 14.30 5.65 -9.44
CA TRP A 142 15.16 5.26 -8.34
C TRP A 142 14.63 5.84 -7.02
N LEU A 143 14.39 4.99 -6.04
CA LEU A 143 13.97 5.41 -4.69
C LEU A 143 15.13 5.21 -3.73
N ASP A 144 15.49 6.24 -2.99
CA ASP A 144 16.55 6.13 -2.03
C ASP A 144 16.33 7.07 -0.83
N ASP A 145 16.75 6.62 0.35
CA ASP A 145 16.71 7.41 1.58
C ASP A 145 18.11 7.64 2.18
N ASN A 146 19.15 7.04 1.60
CA ASN A 146 20.46 6.88 2.23
C ASN A 146 21.60 7.55 1.43
N GLY A 147 21.27 8.34 0.41
CA GLY A 147 22.22 8.93 -0.53
C GLY A 147 22.91 7.91 -1.43
N VAL A 148 22.28 6.76 -1.72
CA VAL A 148 22.84 5.74 -2.61
C VAL A 148 22.61 6.16 -4.07
N PRO A 149 23.67 6.48 -4.83
CA PRO A 149 23.55 6.84 -6.23
C PRO A 149 23.06 5.67 -7.08
N HIS A 150 22.30 5.96 -8.14
CA HIS A 150 21.88 4.97 -9.13
C HIS A 150 22.95 4.70 -10.19
N GLU A 151 24.00 5.52 -10.25
CA GLU A 151 25.07 5.45 -11.23
C GLU A 151 25.86 4.14 -11.12
N GLY A 152 25.97 3.43 -12.24
CA GLY A 152 26.76 2.20 -12.32
C GLY A 152 26.04 0.96 -11.76
N VAL A 153 24.84 1.13 -11.18
CA VAL A 153 24.03 0.02 -10.66
C VAL A 153 23.57 -0.91 -11.80
N PHE A 154 23.22 -0.35 -12.96
CA PHE A 154 22.63 -1.09 -14.08
C PHE A 154 23.58 -1.31 -15.27
N GLY A 155 24.87 -0.97 -15.12
CA GLY A 155 25.87 -1.13 -16.17
C GLY A 155 25.41 -0.54 -17.52
N GLY A 156 25.30 -1.38 -18.55
CA GLY A 156 24.86 -0.98 -19.89
C GLY A 156 23.40 -0.52 -20.01
N ASN A 157 22.56 -0.74 -18.99
CA ASN A 157 21.15 -0.34 -18.96
C ASN A 157 20.91 0.95 -18.15
N GLN A 158 21.96 1.73 -17.87
CA GLN A 158 21.85 3.00 -17.13
C GLN A 158 20.87 3.99 -17.77
N ASN A 159 20.71 3.93 -19.09
CA ASN A 159 19.77 4.74 -19.86
C ASN A 159 18.29 4.46 -19.56
N ARG A 160 17.96 3.35 -18.89
CA ARG A 160 16.59 3.06 -18.42
C ARG A 160 16.26 3.82 -17.14
N VAL A 161 17.26 4.30 -16.40
CA VAL A 161 17.01 5.10 -15.19
C VAL A 161 16.55 6.48 -15.61
N THR A 162 15.30 6.79 -15.30
CA THR A 162 14.67 8.09 -15.61
C THR A 162 15.16 9.17 -14.65
N GLY A 163 15.33 8.82 -13.37
CA GLY A 163 15.84 9.73 -12.34
C GLY A 163 15.58 9.23 -10.92
N GLU A 164 16.04 10.01 -9.95
CA GLU A 164 15.74 9.84 -8.54
C GLU A 164 14.35 10.43 -8.22
N TYR A 165 13.58 9.71 -7.41
CA TYR A 165 12.17 9.99 -7.13
C TYR A 165 11.90 11.40 -6.59
N GLU A 166 12.59 11.83 -5.54
CA GLU A 166 12.36 13.14 -4.95
C GLU A 166 12.74 14.29 -5.90
N ALA A 167 13.83 14.15 -6.65
CA ALA A 167 14.24 15.11 -7.67
C ALA A 167 13.21 15.21 -8.82
N LEU A 168 12.66 14.09 -9.27
CA LEU A 168 11.60 14.06 -10.29
C LEU A 168 10.31 14.72 -9.77
N LEU A 169 9.90 14.41 -8.53
CA LEU A 169 8.71 15.01 -7.93
C LEU A 169 8.88 16.52 -7.72
N GLU A 170 10.05 17.00 -7.30
CA GLU A 170 10.33 18.42 -7.11
C GLU A 170 10.16 19.22 -8.41
N ALA A 171 10.62 18.65 -9.53
CA ALA A 171 10.52 19.28 -10.85
C ALA A 171 9.10 19.24 -11.46
N ALA A 172 8.25 18.30 -11.05
CA ALA A 172 6.91 18.13 -11.59
C ALA A 172 5.87 19.13 -11.02
N SER A 173 4.76 19.33 -11.72
CA SER A 173 3.64 20.14 -11.21
C SER A 173 2.95 19.45 -10.02
N SER A 174 2.51 20.24 -9.03
CA SER A 174 1.63 19.76 -7.94
C SER A 174 0.15 19.73 -8.31
N GLU A 175 -0.20 20.07 -9.54
CA GLU A 175 -1.56 20.01 -10.08
C GLU A 175 -1.65 18.94 -11.16
N PHE A 176 -2.66 18.09 -11.08
CA PHE A 176 -2.97 17.06 -12.07
C PHE A 176 -4.47 16.83 -12.11
N ASP A 177 -5.05 16.78 -13.30
CA ASP A 177 -6.47 16.50 -13.49
C ASP A 177 -6.67 15.01 -13.82
N PHE A 178 -7.09 14.24 -12.81
CA PHE A 178 -7.30 12.81 -12.98
C PHE A 178 -8.60 12.54 -13.75
N PRO A 179 -8.57 11.72 -14.83
CA PRO A 179 -9.74 11.44 -15.65
C PRO A 179 -10.81 10.64 -14.90
N ASP A 180 -12.06 10.71 -15.37
CA ASP A 180 -13.11 9.73 -15.07
C ASP A 180 -13.10 8.64 -16.17
N PHE A 181 -13.21 7.38 -15.77
CA PHE A 181 -13.17 6.22 -16.66
C PHE A 181 -13.99 5.06 -16.06
N ASP A 182 -14.11 3.94 -16.79
CA ASP A 182 -14.88 2.77 -16.35
C ASP A 182 -14.34 2.24 -15.01
N GLU A 183 -15.20 2.15 -14.01
CA GLU A 183 -14.87 1.62 -12.68
C GLU A 183 -14.45 0.14 -12.71
N ASN A 184 -14.69 -0.59 -13.81
CA ASN A 184 -14.24 -1.97 -13.98
C ASN A 184 -12.82 -2.07 -14.55
N THR A 185 -12.16 -0.95 -14.89
CA THR A 185 -10.73 -0.91 -15.24
C THR A 185 -9.90 -1.49 -14.10
N ILE A 186 -8.85 -2.26 -14.45
CA ILE A 186 -7.92 -2.85 -13.49
C ILE A 186 -7.10 -1.73 -12.84
N ALA A 187 -7.12 -1.67 -11.51
CA ALA A 187 -6.37 -0.70 -10.72
C ALA A 187 -5.04 -1.28 -10.23
N THR A 188 -5.06 -2.54 -9.78
CA THR A 188 -3.90 -3.17 -9.15
C THR A 188 -3.74 -4.63 -9.55
N THR A 189 -2.50 -5.12 -9.44
CA THR A 189 -2.16 -6.53 -9.61
C THR A 189 -1.05 -6.93 -8.64
N PHE A 190 -1.06 -8.19 -8.19
CA PHE A 190 0.03 -8.78 -7.42
C PHE A 190 -0.03 -10.30 -7.54
N TYR A 191 0.94 -11.01 -6.96
CA TYR A 191 1.06 -12.46 -7.13
C TYR A 191 0.98 -13.20 -5.81
N THR A 192 0.23 -14.31 -5.82
CA THR A 192 0.21 -15.25 -4.70
C THR A 192 1.42 -16.18 -4.80
N SER A 193 2.05 -16.49 -3.67
CA SER A 193 3.30 -17.27 -3.66
C SER A 193 3.12 -18.74 -4.09
N GLY A 194 1.87 -19.23 -4.09
CA GLY A 194 1.46 -20.59 -4.45
C GLY A 194 2.08 -21.68 -3.55
N THR A 195 1.30 -22.66 -3.11
CA THR A 195 1.87 -23.87 -2.48
C THR A 195 2.43 -24.85 -3.53
N THR A 196 1.97 -24.75 -4.78
CA THR A 196 2.41 -25.55 -5.92
C THR A 196 2.53 -24.69 -7.19
N GLY A 197 3.60 -24.91 -7.96
CA GLY A 197 3.83 -24.23 -9.24
C GLY A 197 4.27 -22.78 -9.13
N ASP A 198 4.18 -22.07 -10.26
CA ASP A 198 4.55 -20.66 -10.36
C ASP A 198 3.53 -19.75 -9.66
N PRO A 199 3.96 -18.58 -9.15
CA PRO A 199 3.06 -17.56 -8.60
C PRO A 199 1.92 -17.19 -9.55
N LYS A 200 0.72 -16.95 -9.03
CA LYS A 200 -0.45 -16.59 -9.84
C LYS A 200 -0.83 -15.14 -9.66
N GLY A 201 -1.03 -14.44 -10.77
CA GLY A 201 -1.48 -13.05 -10.77
C GLY A 201 -2.93 -12.92 -10.29
N VAL A 202 -3.14 -11.96 -9.40
CA VAL A 202 -4.45 -11.53 -8.89
C VAL A 202 -4.57 -10.06 -9.20
N PHE A 203 -5.70 -9.65 -9.76
CA PHE A 203 -5.96 -8.28 -10.16
C PHE A 203 -7.28 -7.79 -9.58
N PHE A 204 -7.37 -6.48 -9.38
CA PHE A 204 -8.56 -5.83 -8.85
C PHE A 204 -8.93 -4.62 -9.68
N SER A 205 -10.22 -4.49 -9.98
CA SER A 205 -10.74 -3.28 -10.56
C SER A 205 -10.86 -2.17 -9.53
N HIS A 206 -10.95 -0.94 -10.03
CA HIS A 206 -11.27 0.23 -9.23
C HIS A 206 -12.53 0.04 -8.37
N ARG A 207 -13.62 -0.46 -8.98
CA ARG A 207 -14.89 -0.74 -8.32
C ARG A 207 -14.71 -1.69 -7.14
N GLN A 208 -13.92 -2.76 -7.32
CA GLN A 208 -13.67 -3.73 -6.25
C GLN A 208 -12.95 -3.10 -5.08
N LEU A 209 -11.92 -2.29 -5.33
CA LEU A 209 -11.17 -1.62 -4.27
C LEU A 209 -12.03 -0.58 -3.53
N VAL A 210 -12.80 0.24 -4.26
CA VAL A 210 -13.69 1.23 -3.64
C VAL A 210 -14.77 0.57 -2.79
N LEU A 211 -15.43 -0.48 -3.30
CA LEU A 211 -16.44 -1.22 -2.54
C LEU A 211 -15.83 -1.92 -1.31
N HIS A 212 -14.62 -2.48 -1.44
CA HIS A 212 -13.91 -3.07 -0.31
C HIS A 212 -13.61 -2.02 0.76
N SER A 213 -13.04 -0.86 0.41
CA SER A 213 -12.74 0.21 1.38
C SER A 213 -13.98 0.75 2.09
N LEU A 214 -15.10 0.91 1.36
CA LEU A 214 -16.38 1.31 1.95
C LEU A 214 -16.91 0.26 2.94
N THR A 215 -16.84 -1.01 2.56
CA THR A 215 -17.30 -2.13 3.39
C THR A 215 -16.41 -2.33 4.61
N GLU A 216 -15.11 -2.18 4.45
CA GLU A 216 -14.12 -2.24 5.52
C GLU A 216 -14.35 -1.09 6.52
N ALA A 217 -14.50 0.14 6.05
CA ALA A 217 -14.82 1.28 6.91
C ALA A 217 -16.12 1.08 7.70
N ALA A 218 -17.19 0.61 7.03
CA ALA A 218 -18.47 0.32 7.66
C ALA A 218 -18.34 -0.78 8.72
N THR A 219 -17.63 -1.87 8.40
CA THR A 219 -17.43 -3.00 9.32
C THR A 219 -16.65 -2.55 10.56
N LEU A 220 -15.53 -1.84 10.37
CA LEU A 220 -14.72 -1.32 11.46
C LEU A 220 -15.48 -0.30 12.31
N GLY A 221 -16.35 0.51 11.71
CA GLY A 221 -17.20 1.46 12.44
C GLY A 221 -18.33 0.81 13.26
N MET A 222 -18.65 -0.45 12.99
CA MET A 222 -19.70 -1.21 13.70
C MET A 222 -19.17 -2.09 14.83
N LEU A 223 -17.86 -2.25 14.97
CA LEU A 223 -17.26 -3.04 16.04
C LEU A 223 -17.49 -2.39 17.42
N PRO A 224 -17.48 -3.16 18.52
CA PRO A 224 -17.63 -2.63 19.88
C PRO A 224 -16.61 -1.51 20.20
N ASN A 225 -16.91 -0.71 21.23
CA ASN A 225 -16.24 0.54 21.65
C ASN A 225 -14.72 0.44 21.98
N LYS A 226 -14.06 -0.66 21.65
CA LYS A 226 -12.61 -0.86 21.79
C LYS A 226 -11.94 -1.58 20.63
N GLN A 227 -12.68 -1.97 19.60
CA GLN A 227 -12.14 -2.71 18.45
C GLN A 227 -12.32 -1.95 17.14
N GLY A 228 -13.28 -1.03 17.08
CA GLY A 228 -13.58 -0.26 15.89
C GLY A 228 -12.64 0.90 15.58
N VAL A 229 -12.77 1.44 14.37
CA VAL A 229 -12.05 2.63 13.90
C VAL A 229 -12.85 3.89 14.16
N SER A 230 -12.16 4.92 14.63
CA SER A 230 -12.63 6.28 14.79
C SER A 230 -11.65 7.25 14.13
N TYR A 231 -12.11 8.46 13.78
CA TYR A 231 -11.26 9.46 13.14
C TYR A 231 -9.99 9.82 13.93
N GLY A 232 -10.03 9.70 15.26
CA GLY A 232 -8.90 9.98 16.13
C GLY A 232 -7.90 8.84 16.26
N ASP A 233 -8.13 7.70 15.61
CA ASP A 233 -7.19 6.59 15.63
C ASP A 233 -5.93 6.88 14.80
N VAL A 234 -4.81 6.33 15.25
CA VAL A 234 -3.51 6.37 14.57
C VAL A 234 -3.24 4.99 14.00
N TYR A 235 -3.25 4.90 12.67
CA TYR A 235 -3.06 3.67 11.92
C TYR A 235 -1.59 3.42 11.61
N MET A 236 -1.11 2.20 11.86
CA MET A 236 0.17 1.72 11.35
C MET A 236 0.01 0.31 10.76
N PRO A 237 0.35 0.04 9.49
CA PRO A 237 0.39 -1.33 8.99
C PRO A 237 1.51 -2.12 9.65
N MET A 238 1.21 -3.33 10.08
CA MET A 238 2.20 -4.36 10.41
C MET A 238 2.03 -5.60 9.51
N THR A 239 1.38 -5.42 8.36
CA THR A 239 1.46 -6.32 7.21
C THR A 239 1.96 -5.54 5.99
N PRO A 240 2.89 -6.09 5.19
CA PRO A 240 3.52 -5.33 4.13
C PRO A 240 2.55 -4.78 3.10
N MET A 241 2.83 -3.61 2.56
CA MET A 241 2.04 -2.96 1.51
C MET A 241 2.04 -3.75 0.19
N PHE A 242 3.04 -4.59 -0.04
CA PHE A 242 3.01 -5.53 -1.18
C PHE A 242 2.10 -6.75 -0.97
N HIS A 243 1.60 -6.97 0.25
CA HIS A 243 0.82 -8.15 0.60
C HIS A 243 -0.67 -7.81 0.68
N VAL A 244 -1.35 -7.93 -0.46
CA VAL A 244 -2.79 -7.66 -0.63
C VAL A 244 -3.15 -6.26 -0.13
N HIS A 245 -2.43 -5.26 -0.62
CA HIS A 245 -2.63 -3.85 -0.30
C HIS A 245 -2.51 -3.49 1.20
N ALA A 246 -1.65 -4.17 1.98
CA ALA A 246 -1.67 -4.09 3.45
C ALA A 246 -3.10 -4.25 4.01
N TRP A 247 -3.79 -5.26 3.51
CA TRP A 247 -5.18 -5.58 3.81
C TRP A 247 -6.22 -4.52 3.37
N GLY A 248 -5.92 -3.68 2.37
CA GLY A 248 -6.84 -2.65 1.87
C GLY A 248 -6.94 -1.42 2.79
N PHE A 249 -6.45 -1.55 4.02
CA PHE A 249 -6.47 -0.51 5.03
C PHE A 249 -5.86 0.83 4.61
N PRO A 250 -4.76 0.92 3.84
CA PRO A 250 -4.26 2.23 3.39
C PRO A 250 -5.29 3.02 2.57
N PHE A 251 -6.11 2.35 1.76
CA PHE A 251 -7.22 3.00 1.05
C PHE A 251 -8.28 3.49 2.04
N THR A 252 -8.69 2.63 2.97
CA THR A 252 -9.69 2.94 4.00
C THR A 252 -9.23 4.05 4.95
N ALA A 253 -8.01 3.98 5.45
CA ALA A 253 -7.40 4.94 6.35
C ALA A 253 -7.25 6.31 5.69
N THR A 254 -6.88 6.35 4.40
CA THR A 254 -6.86 7.59 3.62
C THR A 254 -8.26 8.14 3.40
N MET A 255 -9.25 7.30 3.08
CA MET A 255 -10.65 7.71 2.92
C MET A 255 -11.25 8.30 4.19
N VAL A 256 -11.01 7.65 5.33
CA VAL A 256 -11.42 8.12 6.66
C VAL A 256 -10.58 9.31 7.11
N GLY A 257 -9.37 9.47 6.58
CA GLY A 257 -8.45 10.55 6.90
C GLY A 257 -7.80 10.40 8.28
N LEU A 258 -7.42 9.17 8.62
CA LEU A 258 -6.69 8.82 9.85
C LEU A 258 -5.26 9.37 9.81
N LYS A 259 -4.63 9.57 10.97
CA LYS A 259 -3.17 9.68 11.02
C LYS A 259 -2.58 8.33 10.62
N GLN A 260 -1.64 8.32 9.67
CA GLN A 260 -1.03 7.08 9.16
C GLN A 260 0.47 7.06 9.42
N VAL A 261 0.99 5.94 9.88
CA VAL A 261 2.41 5.71 10.17
C VAL A 261 2.87 4.52 9.34
N TYR A 262 3.92 4.69 8.54
CA TYR A 262 4.49 3.65 7.69
C TYR A 262 5.87 3.29 8.22
N PRO A 263 6.09 2.05 8.71
CA PRO A 263 7.28 1.71 9.47
C PRO A 263 8.54 1.48 8.61
N GLY A 264 8.41 1.40 7.30
CA GLY A 264 9.51 0.96 6.43
C GLY A 264 9.86 -0.51 6.68
N ARG A 265 11.06 -0.76 7.20
CA ARG A 265 11.53 -2.12 7.51
C ARG A 265 10.91 -2.60 8.82
N TYR A 266 10.57 -3.89 8.86
CA TYR A 266 9.90 -4.50 10.02
C TYR A 266 10.97 -4.96 11.00
N ALA A 267 11.45 -4.02 11.81
CA ALA A 267 12.34 -4.30 12.93
C ALA A 267 11.54 -4.19 14.24
N PRO A 268 11.62 -5.16 15.17
CA PRO A 268 10.81 -5.17 16.39
C PRO A 268 10.95 -3.88 17.21
N ASP A 269 12.19 -3.41 17.34
CA ASP A 269 12.57 -2.21 18.06
C ASP A 269 11.96 -0.96 17.43
N ALA A 270 12.12 -0.80 16.12
CA ALA A 270 11.55 0.33 15.38
C ALA A 270 10.02 0.34 15.41
N LEU A 271 9.37 -0.83 15.32
CA LEU A 271 7.92 -0.93 15.46
C LEU A 271 7.46 -0.49 16.84
N MET A 272 8.13 -0.95 17.91
CA MET A 272 7.80 -0.53 19.27
C MET A 272 8.03 0.96 19.50
N ASP A 273 9.11 1.54 18.96
CA ASP A 273 9.37 2.98 19.03
C ASP A 273 8.24 3.78 18.36
N LEU A 274 7.79 3.36 17.18
CA LEU A 274 6.69 4.02 16.47
C LEU A 274 5.36 3.88 17.21
N ILE A 275 5.05 2.70 17.77
CA ILE A 275 3.84 2.47 18.57
C ILE A 275 3.78 3.46 19.73
N ILE A 276 4.88 3.60 20.47
CA ILE A 276 4.96 4.46 21.66
C ILE A 276 4.97 5.94 21.28
N ASN A 277 5.86 6.34 20.36
CA ASN A 277 6.09 7.75 20.04
C ASN A 277 4.92 8.37 19.26
N GLU A 278 4.34 7.62 18.32
CA GLU A 278 3.22 8.10 17.51
C GLU A 278 1.85 7.75 18.09
N LYS A 279 1.82 7.00 19.21
CA LYS A 279 0.60 6.55 19.89
C LYS A 279 -0.30 5.76 18.95
N VAL A 280 0.28 4.81 18.24
CA VAL A 280 -0.46 3.91 17.33
C VAL A 280 -1.59 3.25 18.11
N SER A 281 -2.81 3.38 17.61
CA SER A 281 -4.01 2.87 18.29
C SER A 281 -4.72 1.78 17.49
N ILE A 282 -4.40 1.64 16.19
CA ILE A 282 -4.90 0.53 15.38
C ILE A 282 -3.85 -0.01 14.42
N THR A 283 -3.78 -1.33 14.34
CA THR A 283 -2.91 -2.04 13.43
C THR A 283 -3.51 -3.39 13.03
N HIS A 284 -2.82 -4.07 12.13
CA HIS A 284 -3.14 -5.40 11.69
C HIS A 284 -1.85 -6.14 11.35
N CYS A 285 -1.80 -7.43 11.67
CA CYS A 285 -0.58 -8.22 11.47
C CYS A 285 -0.84 -9.74 11.41
N VAL A 286 0.20 -10.49 11.05
CA VAL A 286 0.19 -11.95 11.14
C VAL A 286 0.68 -12.41 12.53
N PRO A 287 0.32 -13.63 13.00
CA PRO A 287 0.71 -14.13 14.32
C PRO A 287 2.21 -14.04 14.66
N THR A 288 3.10 -14.22 13.67
CA THR A 288 4.55 -14.12 13.89
C THR A 288 5.01 -12.70 14.21
N ILE A 289 4.35 -11.68 13.64
CA ILE A 289 4.64 -10.27 13.96
C ILE A 289 4.10 -9.92 15.35
N LEU A 290 2.91 -10.41 15.73
CA LEU A 290 2.41 -10.27 17.09
C LEU A 290 3.37 -10.88 18.12
N GLN A 291 3.89 -12.09 17.88
CA GLN A 291 4.91 -12.70 18.76
C GLN A 291 6.17 -11.84 18.88
N MET A 292 6.62 -11.27 17.76
CA MET A 292 7.81 -10.44 17.68
C MET A 292 7.66 -9.16 18.53
N VAL A 293 6.53 -8.43 18.40
CA VAL A 293 6.31 -7.20 19.17
C VAL A 293 6.01 -7.47 20.65
N LEU A 294 5.32 -8.56 20.98
CA LEU A 294 5.10 -8.95 22.38
C LEU A 294 6.42 -9.24 23.10
N LYS A 295 7.36 -9.90 22.41
CA LYS A 295 8.70 -10.17 22.94
C LYS A 295 9.46 -8.86 23.19
N GLU A 296 9.48 -7.96 22.22
CA GLU A 296 10.14 -6.66 22.34
C GLU A 296 9.54 -5.83 23.48
N ALA A 297 8.21 -5.81 23.61
CA ALA A 297 7.52 -5.11 24.69
C ALA A 297 7.90 -5.68 26.07
N GLN A 298 8.01 -7.00 26.19
CA GLN A 298 8.47 -7.65 27.42
C GLN A 298 9.91 -7.28 27.78
N GLU A 299 10.82 -7.20 26.80
CA GLU A 299 12.21 -6.81 27.01
C GLU A 299 12.35 -5.34 27.46
N ARG A 300 11.38 -4.49 27.09
CA ARG A 300 11.33 -3.05 27.42
C ARG A 300 10.48 -2.70 28.64
N ASP A 301 9.75 -3.66 29.21
CA ASP A 301 8.68 -3.39 30.19
C ASP A 301 7.66 -2.35 29.68
N ALA A 302 7.31 -2.44 28.39
CA ALA A 302 6.41 -1.52 27.70
C ALA A 302 4.97 -2.09 27.59
N SER A 303 3.97 -1.20 27.56
CA SER A 303 2.55 -1.53 27.36
C SER A 303 2.05 -1.03 26.00
N PHE A 304 1.10 -1.76 25.40
CA PHE A 304 0.45 -1.36 24.14
C PHE A 304 -0.76 -0.43 24.34
N ASN A 305 -1.17 -0.15 25.59
CA ASN A 305 -2.16 0.87 25.95
C ASN A 305 -3.48 0.81 25.15
N GLY A 306 -4.07 -0.38 25.01
CA GLY A 306 -5.33 -0.58 24.31
C GLY A 306 -5.20 -0.63 22.78
N LEU A 307 -4.01 -0.93 22.25
CA LEU A 307 -3.80 -1.10 20.80
C LEU A 307 -4.81 -2.09 20.22
N LYS A 308 -5.57 -1.64 19.22
CA LYS A 308 -6.52 -2.47 18.47
C LYS A 308 -5.75 -3.25 17.42
N MET A 309 -5.83 -4.58 17.46
CA MET A 309 -5.03 -5.40 16.55
C MET A 309 -5.85 -6.50 15.88
N ILE A 310 -5.93 -6.40 14.55
CA ILE A 310 -6.51 -7.45 13.71
C ILE A 310 -5.43 -8.49 13.40
N ILE A 311 -5.70 -9.76 13.72
CA ILE A 311 -4.82 -10.88 13.37
C ILE A 311 -5.43 -11.71 12.25
N GLY A 312 -4.64 -11.94 11.20
CA GLY A 312 -5.07 -12.64 9.99
C GLY A 312 -3.91 -13.32 9.27
N GLY A 313 -4.19 -13.82 8.07
CA GLY A 313 -3.24 -14.58 7.25
C GLY A 313 -2.92 -15.99 7.75
N SER A 314 -3.09 -16.27 9.04
CA SER A 314 -3.04 -17.60 9.64
C SER A 314 -3.79 -17.62 10.98
N LYS A 315 -4.00 -18.81 11.54
CA LYS A 315 -4.75 -19.00 12.78
C LYS A 315 -4.08 -18.29 13.97
N LEU A 316 -4.80 -17.42 14.66
CA LEU A 316 -4.44 -16.94 16.00
C LEU A 316 -4.63 -18.08 17.01
N THR A 317 -3.55 -18.48 17.68
CA THR A 317 -3.63 -19.52 18.73
C THR A 317 -4.17 -18.92 20.03
N GLU A 318 -4.85 -19.73 20.83
CA GLU A 318 -5.41 -19.27 22.11
C GLU A 318 -4.32 -18.72 23.05
N GLY A 319 -3.16 -19.37 23.11
CA GLY A 319 -2.04 -18.90 23.93
C GLY A 319 -1.53 -17.52 23.50
N LEU A 320 -1.44 -17.27 22.19
CA LEU A 320 -1.02 -15.97 21.67
C LEU A 320 -2.08 -14.89 21.90
N ALA A 321 -3.36 -15.22 21.76
CA ALA A 321 -4.46 -14.31 22.09
C ALA A 321 -4.43 -13.91 23.57
N ARG A 322 -4.24 -14.88 24.48
CA ARG A 322 -4.11 -14.61 25.92
C ARG A 322 -2.90 -13.73 26.25
N ALA A 323 -1.78 -13.96 25.58
CA ALA A 323 -0.58 -13.14 25.76
C ALA A 323 -0.80 -11.69 25.28
N ALA A 324 -1.50 -11.49 24.17
CA ALA A 324 -1.86 -10.16 23.67
C ALA A 324 -2.81 -9.42 24.62
N LEU A 325 -3.87 -10.08 25.09
CA LEU A 325 -4.81 -9.51 26.08
C LEU A 325 -4.10 -9.14 27.40
N ALA A 326 -3.13 -9.94 27.85
CA ALA A 326 -2.35 -9.65 29.04
C ALA A 326 -1.40 -8.44 28.89
N GLN A 327 -1.11 -8.05 27.65
CA GLN A 327 -0.30 -6.87 27.28
C GLN A 327 -1.17 -5.68 26.84
N ASP A 328 -2.45 -5.68 27.22
CA ASP A 328 -3.42 -4.62 26.93
C ASP A 328 -3.63 -4.36 25.43
N ILE A 329 -3.58 -5.43 24.60
CA ILE A 329 -3.97 -5.39 23.19
C ILE A 329 -5.43 -5.85 23.06
N GLU A 330 -6.24 -5.05 22.39
CA GLU A 330 -7.61 -5.41 21.99
C GLU A 330 -7.53 -6.23 20.68
N VAL A 331 -7.25 -7.52 20.84
CA VAL A 331 -7.00 -8.45 19.73
C VAL A 331 -8.28 -9.10 19.22
N TYR A 332 -8.43 -9.15 17.91
CA TYR A 332 -9.50 -9.87 17.21
C TYR A 332 -9.01 -10.36 15.86
N THR A 333 -9.82 -11.15 15.16
CA THR A 333 -9.36 -11.88 13.97
C THR A 333 -9.99 -11.36 12.69
N GLY A 334 -9.21 -11.40 11.61
CA GLY A 334 -9.68 -11.15 10.26
C GLY A 334 -9.42 -12.34 9.36
N TYR A 335 -10.36 -12.64 8.48
CA TYR A 335 -10.21 -13.64 7.42
C TYR A 335 -10.38 -13.00 6.05
N GLY A 336 -9.55 -13.46 5.13
CA GLY A 336 -9.44 -12.95 3.77
C GLY A 336 -8.44 -13.78 2.98
N MET A 337 -8.40 -13.52 1.68
CA MET A 337 -7.46 -14.14 0.75
C MET A 337 -6.90 -13.09 -0.19
N SER A 338 -5.80 -13.43 -0.87
CA SER A 338 -5.28 -12.59 -1.95
C SER A 338 -6.35 -12.31 -3.00
N GLU A 339 -7.15 -13.31 -3.34
CA GLU A 339 -8.16 -13.33 -4.39
C GLU A 339 -9.45 -12.56 -4.04
N THR A 340 -9.58 -12.03 -2.84
CA THR A 340 -10.85 -11.44 -2.35
C THR A 340 -10.79 -9.95 -2.05
N ALA A 341 -9.67 -9.30 -2.39
CA ALA A 341 -9.39 -7.89 -2.10
C ALA A 341 -9.90 -7.45 -0.73
N PRO A 342 -9.06 -7.52 0.30
CA PRO A 342 -8.58 -8.75 0.94
C PRO A 342 -9.57 -9.31 1.95
N LEU A 343 -10.19 -8.43 2.73
CA LEU A 343 -10.92 -8.78 3.94
C LEU A 343 -12.34 -9.23 3.62
N ILE A 344 -12.75 -10.39 4.15
CA ILE A 344 -14.10 -10.95 3.97
C ILE A 344 -14.88 -10.88 5.29
N SER A 345 -14.22 -11.13 6.42
CA SER A 345 -14.87 -11.13 7.73
C SER A 345 -13.93 -10.70 8.85
N LEU A 346 -14.48 -10.03 9.86
CA LEU A 346 -13.86 -9.76 11.15
C LEU A 346 -14.65 -10.48 12.24
N THR A 347 -13.96 -11.16 13.16
CA THR A 347 -14.57 -11.91 14.28
C THR A 347 -13.76 -11.81 15.57
#